data_AF-A0A9C9G9C9-F1
#
_entry.id   AF-A0A9C9G9C9-F1
#
_cell.length_a   1.000
_cell.length_b   1.000
_cell.length_c   1.000
_cell.angle_alpha   90.00
_cell.angle_beta   90.00
_cell.angle_gamma   90.00
#
_symmetry.space_group_name_H-M   'P 1'
#
loop_
_entity.id
_entity.type
_entity.pdbx_description
1 polymer ?
#
loop_
_entity_poly.entity_id
_entity_poly.type
_entity_poly.pdbx_seq_one_letter_code
_entity_poly.pdbx_strand_id
1 'polypeptide(L)'
;MEFNNGVLHFGPFFAVTLGIVVLFLGKRVNDTVGILREFSIPEPVTGGMIASLLIGLVYLTTRIEVEFDLATRDFLLVYFFTTIGINASLKDLLSGGKPLIILLSITIGYMFLQNLTGITVASWFDLPT
;
A
#
# COMPACT_ATOMS: atom_id res chain seq x y z
N MET A 1 -2.64 -0.44 -23.66
CA MET A 1 -2.66 -1.88 -23.35
C MET A 1 -1.90 -2.54 -24.45
N GLU A 2 -0.80 -3.21 -24.13
CA GLU A 2 0.01 -3.94 -25.10
C GLU A 2 0.20 -5.35 -24.57
N PHE A 3 -0.03 -6.35 -25.43
CA PHE A 3 0.19 -7.75 -25.09
C PHE A 3 1.46 -8.22 -25.79
N ASN A 4 2.47 -8.58 -25.01
CA ASN A 4 3.77 -9.00 -25.53
C ASN A 4 4.26 -10.25 -24.78
N ASN A 5 4.51 -11.34 -25.50
CA ASN A 5 5.11 -12.57 -24.96
C ASN A 5 4.46 -13.12 -23.67
N GLY A 6 3.13 -13.00 -23.54
CA GLY A 6 2.41 -13.46 -22.34
C GLY A 6 2.29 -12.42 -21.23
N VAL A 7 2.79 -11.20 -21.43
CA VAL A 7 2.65 -10.08 -20.49
C VAL A 7 1.65 -9.06 -21.06
N LEU A 8 0.69 -8.67 -20.24
CA LEU A 8 -0.29 -7.62 -20.51
C LEU A 8 0.14 -6.35 -19.80
N HIS A 9 0.64 -5.38 -20.57
CA HIS A 9 1.10 -4.10 -20.06
C HIS A 9 -0.02 -3.05 -20.07
N PHE A 10 -0.27 -2.47 -18.89
CA PHE A 10 -1.19 -1.35 -18.70
C PHE A 10 -0.40 -0.05 -18.56
N GLY A 11 -0.51 0.83 -19.56
CA GLY A 11 0.13 2.14 -19.53
C GLY A 11 -0.37 3.05 -18.41
N PRO A 12 0.32 4.16 -18.14
CA PRO A 12 0.17 4.94 -16.90
C PRO A 12 -1.25 5.44 -16.63
N PHE A 13 -1.91 5.98 -17.66
CA PHE A 13 -3.29 6.47 -17.56
C PHE A 13 -4.27 5.37 -17.14
N PHE A 14 -4.13 4.18 -17.73
CA PHE A 14 -5.01 3.06 -17.42
C PHE A 14 -4.69 2.45 -16.05
N ALA A 15 -3.41 2.35 -15.70
CA ALA A 15 -2.97 1.89 -14.39
C ALA A 15 -3.53 2.76 -13.26
N VAL A 16 -3.46 4.09 -13.38
CA VAL A 16 -4.05 5.01 -12.39
C VAL A 16 -5.58 4.90 -12.35
N THR A 17 -6.21 4.77 -13.52
CA THR A 17 -7.68 4.64 -13.61
C THR A 17 -8.15 3.37 -12.92
N LEU A 18 -7.47 2.24 -13.16
CA LEU A 18 -7.73 1.00 -12.43
C LEU A 18 -7.47 1.15 -10.93
N GLY A 19 -6.39 1.82 -10.53
CA GLY A 19 -6.11 2.11 -9.12
C GLY A 19 -7.26 2.85 -8.44
N ILE A 20 -7.86 3.84 -9.12
CA ILE A 20 -9.04 4.57 -8.63
C ILE A 20 -10.27 3.64 -8.54
N VAL A 21 -10.51 2.81 -9.54
CA VAL A 21 -11.62 1.83 -9.51
C VAL A 21 -11.45 0.85 -8.34
N VAL A 22 -10.24 0.34 -8.14
CA VAL A 22 -9.88 -0.57 -7.04
C VAL A 22 -10.06 0.10 -5.68
N LEU A 23 -9.71 1.39 -5.55
CA LEU A 23 -9.97 2.18 -4.35
C LEU A 23 -11.48 2.25 -4.03
N PHE A 24 -12.31 2.58 -5.01
CA PHE A 24 -13.76 2.66 -4.82
C PHE A 24 -14.40 1.29 -4.52
N LEU A 25 -13.86 0.22 -5.11
CA LEU A 25 -14.25 -1.15 -4.77
C LEU A 25 -13.95 -1.44 -3.30
N GLY A 26 -12.72 -1.15 -2.85
CA GLY A 26 -12.32 -1.31 -1.44
C GLY A 26 -13.21 -0.51 -0.49
N LYS A 27 -13.53 0.73 -0.84
CA LYS A 27 -14.46 1.58 -0.08
C LYS A 27 -15.83 0.93 0.07
N ARG A 28 -16.42 0.46 -1.03
CA ARG A 28 -17.74 -0.18 -1.00
C ARG A 28 -17.73 -1.42 -0.10
N VAL A 29 -16.67 -2.22 -0.15
CA VAL A 29 -16.53 -3.42 0.68
C VAL A 29 -16.40 -3.05 2.16
N ASN A 30 -15.55 -2.10 2.50
CA ASN A 30 -15.39 -1.63 3.88
C ASN A 30 -16.68 -1.06 4.47
N ASP A 31 -17.45 -0.31 3.69
CA ASP A 31 -18.74 0.26 4.12
C ASP A 31 -19.79 -0.83 4.40
N THR A 32 -19.68 -1.98 3.71
CA THR A 32 -20.62 -3.10 3.80
C THR A 32 -20.24 -4.11 4.89
N VAL A 33 -18.94 -4.36 5.08
CA VAL A 33 -18.43 -5.38 6.00
C VAL A 33 -18.06 -4.75 7.34
N GLY A 34 -18.91 -4.96 8.35
CA GLY A 34 -18.75 -4.38 9.69
C GLY A 34 -17.38 -4.63 10.33
N ILE A 35 -16.80 -5.82 10.11
CA ILE A 35 -15.47 -6.18 10.62
C ILE A 35 -14.38 -5.26 10.05
N LEU A 36 -14.37 -5.04 8.73
CA LEU A 36 -13.35 -4.19 8.09
C LEU A 36 -13.42 -2.74 8.58
N ARG A 37 -14.64 -2.26 8.82
CA ARG A 37 -14.88 -0.93 9.40
C ARG A 37 -14.46 -0.86 10.87
N GLU A 38 -14.77 -1.87 11.67
CA GLU A 38 -14.42 -1.93 13.10
C GLU A 38 -12.90 -1.92 13.30
N PHE A 39 -12.15 -2.66 12.47
CA PHE A 39 -10.69 -2.64 12.47
C PHE A 39 -10.06 -1.46 11.71
N SER A 40 -10.87 -0.53 11.19
CA SER A 40 -10.42 0.64 10.41
C SER A 40 -9.44 0.27 9.29
N ILE A 41 -9.69 -0.85 8.61
CA ILE A 41 -8.83 -1.31 7.51
C ILE A 41 -8.90 -0.26 6.39
N PRO A 42 -7.76 0.24 5.87
CA PRO A 42 -7.80 1.23 4.79
C PRO A 42 -8.44 0.68 3.51
N GLU A 43 -9.24 1.49 2.84
CA GLU A 43 -9.90 1.13 1.58
C GLU A 43 -8.93 0.67 0.48
N PRO A 44 -7.74 1.30 0.29
CA PRO A 44 -6.76 0.84 -0.69
C PRO A 44 -6.27 -0.58 -0.41
N VAL A 45 -6.20 -1.00 0.86
CA VAL A 45 -5.74 -2.34 1.25
C VAL A 45 -6.78 -3.38 0.87
N THR A 46 -8.05 -3.15 1.25
CA THR A 46 -9.16 -4.05 0.90
C THR A 46 -9.30 -4.18 -0.61
N GLY A 47 -9.32 -3.07 -1.33
CA GLY A 47 -9.39 -3.06 -2.79
C GLY A 47 -8.19 -3.78 -3.43
N GLY A 48 -6.98 -3.45 -2.97
CA GLY A 48 -5.73 -4.04 -3.47
C GLY A 48 -5.66 -5.55 -3.25
N MET A 49 -6.14 -6.06 -2.12
CA MET A 49 -6.24 -7.50 -1.86
C MET A 49 -7.20 -8.20 -2.82
N ILE A 50 -8.35 -7.60 -3.12
CA ILE A 50 -9.30 -8.17 -4.09
C ILE A 50 -8.67 -8.18 -5.48
N ALA A 51 -8.04 -7.07 -5.89
CA ALA A 51 -7.37 -6.96 -7.18
C ALA A 51 -6.22 -7.97 -7.33
N SER A 52 -5.39 -8.15 -6.29
CA SER A 52 -4.26 -9.09 -6.33
C SER A 52 -4.72 -10.54 -6.42
N LEU A 53 -5.80 -10.92 -5.71
CA LEU A 53 -6.41 -12.25 -5.84
C LEU A 53 -6.94 -12.49 -7.24
N LEU A 54 -7.62 -11.51 -7.85
CA LEU A 54 -8.14 -11.62 -9.22
C LEU A 54 -7.01 -11.75 -10.25
N ILE A 55 -5.97 -10.92 -10.14
CA ILE A 55 -4.79 -10.98 -11.02
C ILE A 55 -4.06 -12.32 -10.83
N GLY A 56 -3.91 -12.78 -9.59
CA GLY A 56 -3.34 -14.10 -9.28
C GLY A 56 -4.13 -15.23 -9.92
N LEU A 57 -5.47 -15.17 -9.89
CA LEU A 57 -6.32 -16.16 -10.55
C LEU A 57 -6.16 -16.14 -12.08
N VAL A 58 -6.06 -14.95 -12.69
CA VAL A 58 -5.77 -14.80 -14.13
C VAL A 58 -4.44 -15.47 -14.46
N TYR A 59 -3.39 -15.20 -13.69
CA TYR A 59 -2.08 -15.81 -13.91
C TYR A 59 -2.11 -17.34 -13.77
N LEU A 60 -2.80 -17.87 -12.75
CA LEU A 60 -2.90 -19.32 -12.53
C LEU A 60 -3.63 -20.04 -13.67
N THR A 61 -4.64 -19.42 -14.27
CA THR A 61 -5.50 -20.04 -15.30
C THR A 61 -5.00 -19.83 -16.72
N THR A 62 -4.42 -18.67 -17.01
CA THR A 62 -4.05 -18.26 -18.39
C THR A 62 -2.54 -18.16 -18.60
N ARG A 63 -1.73 -18.18 -17.52
CA ARG A 63 -0.29 -17.87 -17.54
C ARG A 63 0.04 -16.48 -18.09
N ILE A 64 -0.94 -15.59 -18.15
CA ILE A 64 -0.75 -14.20 -18.56
C ILE A 64 -0.29 -13.40 -17.34
N GLU A 65 0.86 -12.75 -17.47
CA GLU A 65 1.36 -11.79 -16.50
C GLU A 65 0.71 -10.43 -16.73
N VAL A 66 0.45 -9.71 -15.65
CA VAL A 66 -0.14 -8.37 -15.69
C VAL A 66 0.86 -7.39 -15.11
N GLU A 67 1.27 -6.43 -15.92
CA GLU A 67 2.21 -5.39 -15.50
C GLU A 67 1.55 -4.01 -15.62
N PHE A 68 1.73 -3.19 -14.59
CA PHE A 68 1.24 -1.82 -14.54
C PHE A 68 2.42 -0.86 -14.62
N ASP A 69 2.32 0.13 -15.50
CA ASP A 69 3.24 1.26 -15.50
C ASP A 69 2.98 2.14 -14.26
N LEU A 70 4.05 2.39 -13.50
CA LEU A 70 4.01 3.08 -12.20
C LEU A 70 4.49 4.53 -12.28
N ALA A 71 4.82 5.06 -13.46
CA ALA A 71 5.36 6.42 -13.61
C ALA A 71 4.41 7.49 -13.03
N THR A 72 3.09 7.34 -13.24
CA THR A 72 2.11 8.26 -12.65
C THR A 72 2.06 8.15 -11.13
N ARG A 73 2.17 6.95 -10.56
CA ARG A 73 2.23 6.76 -9.08
C ARG A 73 3.43 7.51 -8.52
N ASP A 74 4.60 7.37 -9.14
CA ASP A 74 5.84 7.98 -8.65
C ASP A 74 5.76 9.51 -8.69
N PHE A 75 5.17 10.05 -9.76
CA PHE A 75 4.91 11.48 -9.87
C PHE A 75 3.92 11.98 -8.79
N LEU A 76 2.85 11.22 -8.55
CA LEU A 76 1.87 11.53 -7.51
C LEU A 76 2.49 11.46 -6.10
N LEU A 77 3.41 10.52 -5.85
CA LEU A 77 4.13 10.42 -4.58
C LEU A 77 5.01 11.64 -4.34
N VAL A 78 5.72 12.13 -5.37
CA VAL A 78 6.50 13.38 -5.27
C VAL A 78 5.59 14.54 -4.88
N TYR A 79 4.44 14.70 -5.54
CA TYR A 79 3.48 15.75 -5.15
C TYR A 79 2.96 15.58 -3.74
N PHE A 80 2.53 14.38 -3.36
CA PHE A 80 2.01 14.08 -2.04
C PHE A 80 3.03 14.42 -0.94
N PHE A 81 4.26 13.94 -1.05
CA PHE A 81 5.31 14.22 -0.07
C PHE A 81 5.74 15.68 -0.07
N THR A 82 5.77 16.35 -1.24
CA THR A 82 6.02 17.79 -1.33
C THR A 82 4.94 18.58 -0.59
N THR A 83 3.66 18.26 -0.81
CA THR A 83 2.54 18.93 -0.15
C THR A 83 2.51 18.65 1.35
N ILE A 84 2.81 17.43 1.81
CA ILE A 84 2.95 17.14 3.25
C ILE A 84 4.11 17.95 3.84
N GLY A 85 5.26 17.99 3.17
CA GLY A 85 6.42 18.73 3.63
C GLY A 85 6.18 20.23 3.76
N ILE A 86 5.47 20.83 2.81
CA ILE A 86 5.09 22.25 2.86
C ILE A 86 4.05 22.52 3.95
N ASN A 87 3.09 21.60 4.15
CA ASN A 87 2.08 21.73 5.21
C ASN A 87 2.61 21.35 6.61
N ALA A 88 3.82 20.78 6.71
CA ALA A 88 4.39 20.39 7.99
C ALA A 88 4.84 21.62 8.79
N SER A 89 4.19 21.86 9.92
CA SER A 89 4.54 22.93 10.86
C SER A 89 5.49 22.41 11.93
N LEU A 90 6.74 22.88 11.93
CA LEU A 90 7.69 22.61 13.02
C LEU A 90 7.16 23.09 14.37
N LYS A 91 6.34 24.14 14.37
CA LYS A 91 5.69 24.67 15.57
C LYS A 91 4.69 23.67 16.14
N ASP A 92 3.93 23.00 15.29
CA ASP A 92 2.94 22.01 15.72
C ASP A 92 3.66 20.76 16.26
N LEU A 93 4.77 20.36 15.63
CA LEU A 93 5.64 19.29 16.11
C LEU A 93 6.19 19.61 17.52
N LEU A 94 6.73 20.81 17.72
CA LEU A 94 7.22 21.25 19.03
C LEU A 94 6.10 21.34 20.07
N SER A 95 4.88 21.73 19.67
CA SER A 95 3.72 21.78 20.56
C SER A 95 3.29 20.41 21.08
N GLY A 96 3.58 19.33 20.34
CA GLY A 96 3.33 17.96 20.77
C GLY A 96 4.14 17.53 22.00
N GLY A 97 5.26 18.22 22.29
CA GLY A 97 5.99 18.13 23.54
C GLY A 97 6.39 16.71 23.98
N LYS A 98 6.32 16.45 25.29
CA LYS A 98 6.71 15.17 25.89
C LYS A 98 5.87 13.97 25.41
N PRO A 99 4.53 14.06 25.26
CA PRO A 99 3.74 12.96 24.72
C PRO A 99 4.17 12.53 23.32
N LEU A 100 4.46 13.50 22.44
CA LEU A 100 4.92 13.22 21.08
C LEU A 100 6.26 12.47 21.10
N ILE A 101 7.23 12.91 21.92
CA ILE A 101 8.53 12.24 22.03
C ILE A 101 8.35 10.80 22.53
N ILE A 102 7.52 10.58 23.54
CA ILE A 102 7.25 9.23 24.08
C ILE A 102 6.61 8.36 23.00
N LEU A 103 5.58 8.85 22.31
CA LEU A 103 4.90 8.11 21.25
C LEU A 103 5.87 7.78 20.10
N LEU A 104 6.72 8.73 19.70
CA LEU A 104 7.72 8.53 18.65
C LEU A 104 8.74 7.48 19.06
N SER A 105 9.27 7.54 20.29
CA SER A 105 10.22 6.55 20.80
C SER A 105 9.61 5.15 20.87
N ILE A 106 8.37 5.02 21.35
CA ILE A 106 7.66 3.74 21.40
C ILE A 106 7.44 3.21 19.98
N THR A 107 6.95 4.06 19.06
CA THR A 107 6.71 3.68 17.67
C THR A 107 7.99 3.18 17.00
N ILE A 108 9.10 3.93 17.11
CA ILE A 108 10.40 3.54 16.55
C ILE A 108 10.87 2.22 17.18
N GLY A 109 10.76 2.06 18.50
CA GLY A 109 11.11 0.81 19.18
C GLY A 109 10.29 -0.38 18.67
N TYR A 110 8.99 -0.20 18.47
CA TYR A 110 8.11 -1.21 17.89
C TYR A 110 8.46 -1.53 16.43
N MET A 111 8.90 -0.55 15.64
CA MET A 111 9.36 -0.80 14.26
C MET A 111 10.59 -1.73 14.26
N PHE A 112 11.56 -1.51 15.16
CA PHE A 112 12.69 -2.42 15.30
C PHE A 112 12.24 -3.82 15.72
N LEU A 113 11.34 -3.92 16.71
CA LEU A 113 10.81 -5.22 17.16
C LEU A 113 10.06 -5.95 16.04
N GLN A 114 9.23 -5.23 15.27
CA GLN A 114 8.50 -5.77 14.13
C GLN A 114 9.46 -6.29 13.05
N ASN A 115 10.47 -5.50 12.69
CA ASN A 115 11.46 -5.89 11.68
C ASN A 115 12.27 -7.11 12.13
N LEU A 116 12.76 -7.12 13.38
CA LEU A 116 13.50 -8.26 13.92
C LEU A 116 12.64 -9.52 14.00
N THR A 117 11.36 -9.38 14.37
CA THR A 117 10.42 -10.51 14.38
C THR A 117 10.23 -11.05 12.97
N GLY A 118 10.01 -10.18 11.98
CA GLY A 118 9.89 -10.56 10.57
C GLY A 118 11.12 -11.30 10.04
N ILE A 119 12.31 -10.76 10.31
CA ILE A 119 13.60 -11.38 9.97
C ILE A 119 13.75 -12.75 10.63
N THR A 120 13.45 -12.85 11.94
CA THR A 120 13.60 -14.10 12.69
C THR A 120 12.67 -15.19 12.13
N VAL A 121 11.41 -14.84 11.87
CA VAL A 121 10.44 -15.76 11.29
C VAL A 121 10.89 -16.17 9.88
N ALA A 122 11.27 -15.23 9.01
CA ALA A 122 11.76 -15.57 7.67
C ALA A 122 12.99 -16.50 7.71
N SER A 123 13.94 -16.25 8.62
CA SER A 123 15.10 -17.12 8.84
C SER A 123 14.73 -18.53 9.29
N TRP A 124 13.69 -18.70 10.14
CA TRP A 124 13.22 -20.03 10.54
C TRP A 124 12.58 -20.84 9.41
N PHE A 125 12.13 -20.16 8.35
CA PHE A 125 11.61 -20.79 7.13
C PHE A 125 12.67 -20.89 6.02
N ASP A 126 13.95 -20.65 6.33
CA ASP A 126 15.06 -20.61 5.36
C ASP A 126 14.82 -19.63 4.19
N LEU A 127 14.04 -18.58 4.43
CA LEU A 127 13.77 -17.52 3.47
C LEU A 127 14.84 -16.43 3.53
N PRO A 128 15.10 -15.71 2.42
CA PRO A 128 16.02 -14.57 2.43
C PRO A 128 15.56 -13.50 3.43
N THR A 129 16.49 -13.04 4.27
CA THR A 129 16.26 -12.03 5.31
C THR A 129 17.10 -10.78 5.12
#